data_AF-A0AAU2QZS1-F1
#
_entry.id   AF-A0AAU2QZS1-F1
#
_cell.length_a   1.000
_cell.length_b   1.000
_cell.length_c   1.000
_cell.angle_alpha   90.00
_cell.angle_beta   90.00
_cell.angle_gamma   90.00
#
_symmetry.space_group_name_H-M   'P 1'
#
loop_
_entity.id
_entity.type
_entity.pdbx_description
1 polymer ?
#
loop_
_entity_poly.entity_id
_entity_poly.type
_entity_poly.pdbx_seq_one_letter_code
_entity_poly.pdbx_strand_id
1 'polypeptide(L)'
;MLLLLIAALLSGTFLAAGAQAAPKGHGHGHENTGGKSGLNRVDLKGWAKAQLKADDARHDKKRRKTSATTLSSTAVLPARTASTVTRQATLLQAADVAAAADPSTLVLYDTAGPYGQLGELYAMAAANLAGHFGTVTAKPVQQYTAGLVESYSAVIYIGSTYYCCDVPDAVPAAFYQDASTTTKPVLWMGANIWNMANSVGVAQFTQKYGWDPTTSYYEDGGSIGAVTQVTYKNQALTRKIPAGQDGGVLRPNVLTGPGYPAVTRLAEGLDTSNGHTFGWAVRSSNLTYIGEIPFAYVSENDRVIALEDLLFDALAPATTERHRALLRLEDISPDSDPAELRAMADYLKSQNIAYGINVIPVYTDPNGTYNNGVPQTLTLAQRPQVVSALKYMLARGAVLMDHGYTHQYGNVANPYNGVTGDDFEFYRAHVDASDNVVYDGPVAGDSTLWAQGRVTSALAAFAAVGLPRPTLWTTPHYAASATDYKAVSANFSARLERSLYFSGTLSGNSAGPNVFIGQFFPYVVKDVYGTKVLPENIGNYEPDAYNNHPARLPADLIASAKANLAVRDGFASFFYHPYYPTQPLKDTIDGIKALGYTFVSPTSL
;
A
#
# COMPACT_ATOMS: atom_id res chain seq x y z
N MET A 1 -25.45 -35.24 -36.19
CA MET A 1 -25.47 -34.22 -37.26
C MET A 1 -25.37 -32.86 -36.58
N LEU A 2 -24.25 -32.12 -36.73
CA LEU A 2 -24.05 -31.01 -37.70
C LEU A 2 -25.06 -29.86 -37.46
N LEU A 3 -24.78 -28.57 -37.23
CA LEU A 3 -23.66 -27.59 -37.37
C LEU A 3 -24.02 -26.40 -36.41
N LEU A 4 -23.10 -25.74 -35.66
CA LEU A 4 -22.36 -24.47 -35.97
C LEU A 4 -23.28 -23.22 -36.18
N LEU A 5 -23.04 -21.94 -35.78
CA LEU A 5 -21.95 -21.12 -35.22
C LEU A 5 -22.50 -19.70 -34.79
N ILE A 6 -21.86 -19.10 -33.77
CA ILE A 6 -21.41 -17.68 -33.55
C ILE A 6 -22.38 -16.49 -33.39
N ALA A 7 -22.27 -15.81 -32.22
CA ALA A 7 -21.83 -14.40 -31.95
C ALA A 7 -22.45 -13.92 -30.61
N ALA A 8 -21.76 -13.78 -29.47
CA ALA A 8 -20.76 -12.78 -29.02
C ALA A 8 -21.26 -11.31 -28.98
N LEU A 9 -21.51 -10.78 -27.77
CA LEU A 9 -20.96 -9.55 -27.16
C LEU A 9 -21.96 -8.81 -26.22
N LEU A 10 -21.37 -8.27 -25.15
CA LEU A 10 -21.85 -7.24 -24.21
C LEU A 10 -22.59 -7.69 -22.93
N SER A 11 -22.31 -6.92 -21.88
CA SER A 11 -22.76 -6.97 -20.48
C SER A 11 -22.25 -8.12 -19.61
N GLY A 12 -21.11 -7.90 -18.97
CA GLY A 12 -20.75 -8.55 -17.71
C GLY A 12 -21.28 -7.72 -16.55
N THR A 13 -22.52 -7.97 -16.17
CA THR A 13 -23.14 -7.53 -14.90
C THR A 13 -22.79 -8.52 -13.80
N PHE A 14 -22.57 -8.05 -12.56
CA PHE A 14 -22.77 -8.87 -11.35
C PHE A 14 -23.29 -8.00 -10.19
N LEU A 15 -24.56 -8.26 -9.84
CA LEU A 15 -25.29 -7.97 -8.58
C LEU A 15 -24.93 -9.09 -7.55
N ALA A 16 -25.22 -9.05 -6.24
CA ALA A 16 -26.41 -8.66 -5.46
C ALA A 16 -26.02 -8.51 -3.95
N ALA A 17 -26.78 -8.00 -2.97
CA ALA A 17 -28.22 -7.74 -2.71
C ALA A 17 -28.31 -6.67 -1.58
N GLY A 18 -29.35 -5.88 -1.28
CA GLY A 18 -30.69 -5.66 -1.80
C GLY A 18 -31.41 -4.60 -0.91
N ALA A 19 -32.34 -3.85 -1.53
CA ALA A 19 -33.46 -3.06 -0.99
C ALA A 19 -33.28 -1.61 -0.41
N GLN A 20 -33.96 -0.69 -1.11
CA GLN A 20 -34.91 0.36 -0.67
C GLN A 20 -34.46 1.62 0.11
N ALA A 21 -34.47 2.73 -0.66
CA ALA A 21 -35.08 4.04 -0.41
C ALA A 21 -34.99 4.72 0.98
N ALA A 22 -34.10 5.73 1.01
CA ALA A 22 -34.16 7.07 1.63
C ALA A 22 -35.05 7.36 2.86
N PRO A 23 -34.52 8.25 3.72
CA PRO A 23 -35.17 9.54 3.90
C PRO A 23 -34.28 10.69 3.42
N LYS A 24 -34.95 11.72 2.91
CA LYS A 24 -34.37 13.01 2.53
C LYS A 24 -33.70 13.67 3.74
N GLY A 25 -32.40 13.93 3.63
CA GLY A 25 -31.64 14.78 4.54
C GLY A 25 -30.21 14.87 4.06
N HIS A 26 -29.75 16.09 3.74
CA HIS A 26 -28.36 16.51 3.52
C HIS A 26 -27.35 15.39 3.22
N GLY A 27 -27.46 14.79 2.03
CA GLY A 27 -26.44 13.86 1.53
C GLY A 27 -25.29 14.68 0.96
N HIS A 28 -24.28 14.93 1.78
CA HIS A 28 -22.96 15.35 1.33
C HIS A 28 -22.39 14.23 0.45
N GLY A 29 -21.78 14.57 -0.68
CA GLY A 29 -21.11 13.61 -1.56
C GLY A 29 -19.96 12.95 -0.79
N HIS A 30 -20.07 11.65 -0.52
CA HIS A 30 -19.16 10.95 0.38
C HIS A 30 -17.80 10.64 -0.27
N GLU A 31 -16.74 10.74 0.56
CA GLU A 31 -15.34 10.53 0.22
C GLU A 31 -15.02 9.05 -0.09
N ASN A 32 -14.18 8.86 -1.10
CA ASN A 32 -13.87 7.56 -1.67
C ASN A 32 -12.72 6.86 -0.92
N THR A 33 -13.00 5.72 -0.27
CA THR A 33 -11.91 4.81 0.13
C THR A 33 -11.40 4.06 -1.10
N GLY A 34 -10.39 4.65 -1.73
CA GLY A 34 -9.65 4.04 -2.83
C GLY A 34 -10.42 4.02 -4.14
N GLY A 35 -10.45 5.18 -4.80
CA GLY A 35 -10.74 5.20 -6.24
C GLY A 35 -9.87 4.18 -6.95
N LYS A 36 -10.40 3.58 -8.01
CA LYS A 36 -9.67 2.76 -8.99
C LYS A 36 -8.20 3.21 -9.04
N SER A 37 -7.28 2.44 -8.43
CA SER A 37 -5.85 2.80 -8.36
C SER A 37 -5.36 3.25 -9.74
N GLY A 38 -4.44 4.22 -9.82
CA GLY A 38 -3.88 4.70 -11.09
C GLY A 38 -3.27 3.57 -11.94
N LEU A 39 -2.98 2.42 -11.33
CA LEU A 39 -2.65 1.18 -12.03
C LEU A 39 -3.74 0.72 -13.00
N ASN A 40 -4.98 1.18 -12.93
CA ASN A 40 -6.03 0.83 -13.91
C ASN A 40 -5.78 1.42 -15.30
N ARG A 41 -4.96 2.47 -15.42
CA ARG A 41 -4.45 2.92 -16.72
C ARG A 41 -3.21 2.13 -17.16
N VAL A 42 -2.68 1.26 -16.30
CA VAL A 42 -1.68 0.26 -16.67
C VAL A 42 -2.41 -1.05 -17.02
N ASP A 43 -2.05 -1.66 -18.14
CA ASP A 43 -2.64 -2.93 -18.59
C ASP A 43 -2.13 -4.12 -17.75
N LEU A 44 -2.62 -4.22 -16.50
CA LEU A 44 -2.27 -5.29 -15.56
C LEU A 44 -2.73 -6.66 -16.05
N LYS A 45 -3.84 -6.72 -16.79
CA LYS A 45 -4.32 -7.94 -17.44
C LYS A 45 -3.36 -8.44 -18.51
N GLY A 46 -2.90 -7.55 -19.40
CA GLY A 46 -1.89 -7.88 -20.40
C GLY A 46 -0.56 -8.23 -19.77
N TRP A 47 -0.18 -7.54 -18.69
CA TRP A 47 1.02 -7.86 -17.90
C TRP A 47 0.95 -9.29 -17.35
N ALA A 48 -0.13 -9.66 -16.66
CA ALA A 48 -0.34 -11.00 -16.13
C ALA A 48 -0.27 -12.07 -17.24
N LYS A 49 -0.96 -11.83 -18.37
CA LYS A 49 -0.91 -12.73 -19.54
C LYS A 49 0.49 -12.86 -20.13
N ALA A 50 1.25 -11.78 -20.20
CA ALA A 50 2.62 -11.77 -20.71
C ALA A 50 3.55 -12.58 -19.78
N GLN A 51 3.38 -12.46 -18.47
CA GLN A 51 4.16 -13.24 -17.49
C GLN A 51 3.92 -14.75 -17.63
N LEU A 52 2.66 -15.18 -17.70
CA LEU A 52 2.32 -16.60 -17.87
C LEU A 52 2.88 -17.17 -19.19
N LYS A 53 2.70 -16.45 -20.30
CA LYS A 53 3.29 -16.84 -21.59
C LYS A 53 4.82 -16.97 -21.52
N ALA A 54 5.48 -16.07 -20.80
CA ALA A 54 6.93 -16.12 -20.63
C ALA A 54 7.36 -17.30 -19.74
N ASP A 55 6.57 -17.66 -18.74
CA ASP A 55 6.80 -18.84 -17.90
C ASP A 55 6.71 -20.15 -18.69
N ASP A 56 5.65 -20.30 -19.49
CA ASP A 56 5.50 -21.43 -20.42
C ASP A 56 6.73 -21.57 -21.33
N ALA A 57 7.16 -20.46 -21.93
CA ALA A 57 8.32 -20.43 -22.81
C ALA A 57 9.63 -20.78 -22.09
N ARG A 58 9.79 -20.37 -20.82
CA ARG A 58 10.94 -20.73 -19.99
C ARG A 58 10.99 -22.25 -19.75
N HIS A 59 9.87 -22.86 -19.42
CA HIS A 59 9.77 -24.31 -19.21
C HIS A 59 10.00 -25.11 -20.50
N ASP A 60 9.49 -24.65 -21.63
CA ASP A 60 9.69 -25.30 -22.93
C ASP A 60 11.15 -25.28 -23.40
N LYS A 61 11.87 -24.19 -23.16
CA LYS A 61 13.32 -24.13 -23.46
C LYS A 61 14.11 -25.15 -22.65
N LYS A 62 13.72 -25.42 -21.40
CA LYS A 62 14.36 -26.44 -20.56
C LYS A 62 14.10 -27.84 -21.12
N ARG A 63 12.86 -28.15 -21.53
CA ARG A 63 12.49 -29.43 -22.18
C ARG A 63 13.30 -29.69 -23.45
N ARG A 64 13.54 -28.67 -24.28
CA ARG A 64 14.36 -28.80 -25.50
C ARG A 64 15.84 -29.04 -25.22
N LYS A 65 16.40 -28.42 -24.17
CA LYS A 65 17.80 -28.69 -23.74
C LYS A 65 17.98 -30.10 -23.17
N THR A 66 16.99 -30.66 -22.47
CA THR A 66 17.06 -32.03 -21.94
C THR A 66 16.95 -33.12 -23.01
N SER A 67 16.38 -32.83 -24.18
CA SER A 67 16.31 -33.79 -25.31
C SER A 67 17.57 -33.83 -26.18
N ALA A 68 18.59 -33.02 -25.87
CA ALA A 68 19.75 -32.85 -26.73
C ALA A 68 21.08 -32.78 -25.96
N THR A 69 21.41 -33.77 -25.12
CA THR A 69 22.82 -34.07 -24.81
C THR A 69 23.00 -35.46 -24.17
N THR A 70 23.32 -36.48 -24.95
CA THR A 70 24.13 -37.63 -24.51
C THR A 70 25.59 -37.26 -24.73
N LEU A 71 26.27 -36.80 -23.69
CA LEU A 71 27.73 -36.72 -23.69
C LEU A 71 28.28 -37.36 -22.43
N SER A 72 28.88 -38.53 -22.65
CA SER A 72 29.76 -39.22 -21.73
C SER A 72 30.93 -38.32 -21.33
N SER A 73 31.20 -38.20 -20.04
CA SER A 73 32.58 -37.98 -19.59
C SER A 73 32.80 -38.61 -18.22
N THR A 74 33.75 -39.52 -18.22
CA THR A 74 34.40 -40.13 -17.06
C THR A 74 35.46 -39.16 -16.53
N ALA A 75 35.44 -38.84 -15.24
CA ALA A 75 36.62 -38.35 -14.55
C ALA A 75 36.56 -38.68 -13.04
N VAL A 76 37.63 -39.31 -12.60
CA VAL A 76 37.92 -39.82 -11.26
C VAL A 76 38.39 -38.68 -10.35
N LEU A 77 37.90 -38.63 -9.11
CA LEU A 77 38.40 -37.75 -8.05
C LEU A 77 39.34 -38.52 -7.10
N PRO A 78 40.45 -37.93 -6.63
CA PRO A 78 41.18 -38.48 -5.49
C PRO A 78 40.61 -37.95 -4.16
N ALA A 79 40.55 -38.84 -3.17
CA ALA A 79 40.16 -38.54 -1.81
C ALA A 79 41.23 -37.71 -1.07
N ARG A 80 40.80 -36.76 -0.23
CA ARG A 80 41.62 -36.20 0.85
C ARG A 80 40.83 -36.08 2.16
N THR A 81 41.61 -36.28 3.22
CA THR A 81 41.34 -36.55 4.62
C THR A 81 40.62 -35.45 5.40
N ALA A 82 39.76 -35.88 6.33
CA ALA A 82 39.14 -35.04 7.36
C ALA A 82 40.19 -34.53 8.37
N SER A 83 40.04 -33.27 8.79
CA SER A 83 40.71 -32.73 9.97
C SER A 83 39.66 -32.26 10.98
N THR A 84 39.85 -32.68 12.22
CA THR A 84 39.03 -32.41 13.41
C THR A 84 39.17 -30.96 13.85
N VAL A 85 38.03 -30.28 14.13
CA VAL A 85 38.00 -28.97 14.77
C VAL A 85 37.35 -29.08 16.15
N THR A 86 38.13 -28.76 17.17
CA THR A 86 37.73 -28.69 18.58
C THR A 86 36.95 -27.40 18.84
N ARG A 87 35.74 -27.51 19.41
CA ARG A 87 34.97 -26.37 19.95
C ARG A 87 35.57 -25.92 21.28
N GLN A 88 36.03 -24.68 21.37
CA GLN A 88 36.11 -23.95 22.63
C GLN A 88 35.04 -22.87 22.64
N ALA A 89 34.17 -22.92 23.64
CA ALA A 89 33.19 -21.88 23.93
C ALA A 89 33.84 -20.84 24.84
N THR A 90 33.99 -19.61 24.35
CA THR A 90 34.38 -18.47 25.17
C THR A 90 33.14 -17.61 25.38
N LEU A 91 32.72 -17.50 26.64
CA LEU A 91 31.67 -16.58 27.09
C LEU A 91 32.15 -15.13 26.88
N LEU A 92 31.50 -14.41 25.97
CA LEU A 92 31.68 -12.96 25.81
C LEU A 92 30.69 -12.23 26.74
N GLN A 93 31.25 -11.42 27.64
CA GLN A 93 30.52 -10.46 28.47
C GLN A 93 29.82 -9.41 27.61
N ALA A 94 28.72 -8.87 28.16
CA ALA A 94 27.94 -7.78 27.59
C ALA A 94 28.82 -6.54 27.37
N ALA A 95 29.15 -6.27 26.10
CA ALA A 95 29.70 -5.00 25.68
C ALA A 95 28.54 -4.03 25.42
N ASP A 96 28.76 -2.78 25.82
CA ASP A 96 27.86 -1.64 25.69
C ASP A 96 27.11 -1.64 24.35
N VAL A 97 25.77 -1.57 24.44
CA VAL A 97 24.90 -1.40 23.29
C VAL A 97 25.10 0.01 22.76
N ALA A 98 26.08 0.17 21.87
CA ALA A 98 26.10 1.28 20.94
C ALA A 98 24.73 1.28 20.23
N ALA A 99 24.02 2.41 20.26
CA ALA A 99 22.79 2.57 19.51
C ALA A 99 23.06 2.15 18.06
N ALA A 100 22.40 1.10 17.59
CA ALA A 100 22.54 0.63 16.22
C ALA A 100 22.20 1.81 15.29
N ALA A 101 23.06 2.07 14.30
CA ALA A 101 22.76 3.07 13.29
C ALA A 101 21.41 2.76 12.64
N ASP A 102 20.63 3.81 12.31
CA ASP A 102 19.33 3.66 11.66
C ASP A 102 19.47 2.77 10.41
N PRO A 103 18.62 1.75 10.24
CA PRO A 103 18.62 0.88 9.07
C PRO A 103 18.66 1.66 7.74
N SER A 104 19.42 1.13 6.80
CA SER A 104 19.47 1.62 5.42
C SER A 104 19.02 0.53 4.45
N THR A 105 18.11 0.88 3.53
CA THR A 105 17.50 -0.08 2.59
C THR A 105 17.86 0.29 1.15
N LEU A 106 18.33 -0.68 0.37
CA LEU A 106 18.44 -0.56 -1.08
C LEU A 106 17.23 -1.22 -1.75
N VAL A 107 16.44 -0.44 -2.49
CA VAL A 107 15.34 -0.95 -3.33
C VAL A 107 15.79 -0.98 -4.78
N LEU A 108 15.85 -2.17 -5.37
CA LEU A 108 16.19 -2.40 -6.77
C LEU A 108 14.95 -2.82 -7.54
N TYR A 109 14.75 -2.25 -8.72
CA TYR A 109 13.55 -2.54 -9.51
C TYR A 109 13.81 -2.64 -11.00
N ASP A 110 12.99 -3.45 -11.66
CA ASP A 110 13.04 -3.63 -13.10
C ASP A 110 12.53 -2.38 -13.85
N THR A 111 13.16 -2.03 -14.96
CA THR A 111 12.71 -0.94 -15.85
C THR A 111 12.57 -1.35 -17.31
N ALA A 112 13.08 -2.53 -17.68
CA ALA A 112 13.00 -3.04 -19.04
C ALA A 112 11.63 -3.66 -19.37
N GLY A 113 11.34 -3.75 -20.66
CA GLY A 113 10.10 -4.34 -21.19
C GLY A 113 8.91 -3.38 -21.22
N PRO A 114 7.78 -3.80 -21.82
CA PRO A 114 6.60 -2.94 -22.03
C PRO A 114 5.90 -2.49 -20.74
N TYR A 115 6.21 -3.14 -19.61
CA TYR A 115 5.63 -2.85 -18.29
C TYR A 115 6.65 -2.30 -17.30
N GLY A 116 7.81 -1.81 -17.76
CA GLY A 116 8.89 -1.30 -16.89
C GLY A 116 8.47 -0.21 -15.90
N GLN A 117 7.45 0.59 -16.24
CA GLN A 117 6.86 1.59 -15.34
C GLN A 117 6.28 1.00 -14.04
N LEU A 118 5.83 -0.27 -14.05
CA LEU A 118 5.35 -0.94 -12.84
C LEU A 118 6.46 -1.12 -11.82
N GLY A 119 7.69 -1.37 -12.27
CA GLY A 119 8.83 -1.53 -11.37
C GLY A 119 9.08 -0.29 -10.54
N GLU A 120 8.99 0.91 -11.14
CA GLU A 120 9.11 2.17 -10.40
C GLU A 120 7.95 2.37 -9.40
N LEU A 121 6.71 2.11 -9.81
CA LEU A 121 5.54 2.25 -8.91
C LEU A 121 5.65 1.33 -7.70
N TYR A 122 6.01 0.06 -7.93
CA TYR A 122 6.21 -0.91 -6.85
C TYR A 122 7.46 -0.62 -6.01
N ALA A 123 8.51 -0.05 -6.61
CA ALA A 123 9.67 0.43 -5.87
C ALA A 123 9.32 1.58 -4.93
N MET A 124 8.48 2.53 -5.35
CA MET A 124 7.98 3.58 -4.45
C MET A 124 7.17 2.99 -3.31
N ALA A 125 6.27 2.03 -3.58
CA ALA A 125 5.48 1.39 -2.54
C ALA A 125 6.36 0.67 -1.49
N ALA A 126 7.37 -0.08 -1.95
CA ALA A 126 8.35 -0.73 -1.08
C ALA A 126 9.22 0.29 -0.33
N ALA A 127 9.66 1.35 -1.01
CA ALA A 127 10.49 2.39 -0.41
C ALA A 127 9.76 3.17 0.67
N ASN A 128 8.49 3.50 0.47
CA ASN A 128 7.66 4.16 1.46
C ASN A 128 7.56 3.29 2.74
N LEU A 129 7.25 2.00 2.60
CA LEU A 129 7.21 1.08 3.75
C LEU A 129 8.57 0.96 4.44
N ALA A 130 9.66 0.84 3.68
CA ALA A 130 11.01 0.79 4.22
C ALA A 130 11.41 2.10 4.94
N GLY A 131 10.79 3.23 4.59
CA GLY A 131 11.00 4.53 5.23
C GLY A 131 10.52 4.61 6.68
N HIS A 132 9.77 3.62 7.17
CA HIS A 132 9.50 3.45 8.61
C HIS A 132 10.78 3.13 9.41
N PHE A 133 11.68 2.38 8.79
CA PHE A 133 12.85 1.80 9.48
C PHE A 133 14.08 2.69 9.43
N GLY A 134 14.18 3.56 8.42
CA GLY A 134 15.31 4.46 8.27
C GLY A 134 15.46 4.97 6.85
N THR A 135 16.69 5.01 6.35
CA THR A 135 16.99 5.61 5.04
C THR A 135 16.75 4.63 3.91
N VAL A 136 16.28 5.13 2.76
CA VAL A 136 15.99 4.30 1.59
C VAL A 136 16.65 4.89 0.35
N THR A 137 17.32 4.05 -0.42
CA THR A 137 17.79 4.36 -1.76
C THR A 137 17.10 3.43 -2.75
N ALA A 138 16.33 3.99 -3.68
CA ALA A 138 15.71 3.23 -4.76
C ALA A 138 16.40 3.53 -6.09
N LYS A 139 16.68 2.49 -6.90
CA LYS A 139 17.22 2.68 -8.25
C LYS A 139 16.89 1.51 -9.20
N PRO A 140 16.87 1.76 -10.52
CA PRO A 140 16.77 0.69 -11.51
C PRO A 140 17.86 -0.36 -11.26
N VAL A 141 17.51 -1.63 -11.32
CA VAL A 141 18.45 -2.75 -11.06
C VAL A 141 19.65 -2.74 -12.03
N GLN A 142 19.47 -2.20 -13.23
CA GLN A 142 20.51 -2.01 -14.24
C GLN A 142 21.65 -1.10 -13.76
N GLN A 143 21.39 -0.24 -12.77
CA GLN A 143 22.38 0.67 -12.18
C GLN A 143 23.13 0.04 -10.99
N TYR A 144 22.87 -1.23 -10.67
CA TYR A 144 23.58 -1.95 -9.62
C TYR A 144 25.06 -2.13 -9.99
N THR A 145 25.95 -1.97 -9.01
CA THR A 145 27.38 -2.20 -9.14
C THR A 145 27.85 -3.18 -8.07
N ALA A 146 28.89 -3.96 -8.37
CA ALA A 146 29.39 -4.99 -7.47
C ALA A 146 29.75 -4.43 -6.09
N GLY A 147 29.38 -5.15 -5.03
CA GLY A 147 29.58 -4.78 -3.63
C GLY A 147 28.55 -3.78 -3.08
N LEU A 148 27.63 -3.23 -3.89
CA LEU A 148 26.70 -2.20 -3.44
C LEU A 148 25.80 -2.69 -2.29
N VAL A 149 25.41 -3.97 -2.27
CA VAL A 149 24.62 -4.57 -1.18
C VAL A 149 25.24 -4.37 0.21
N GLU A 150 26.57 -4.37 0.32
CA GLU A 150 27.27 -4.30 1.61
C GLU A 150 27.22 -2.89 2.24
N SER A 151 26.81 -1.88 1.46
CA SER A 151 26.59 -0.51 1.96
C SER A 151 25.24 -0.33 2.63
N TYR A 152 24.38 -1.36 2.63
CA TYR A 152 23.02 -1.29 3.15
C TYR A 152 22.78 -2.34 4.25
N SER A 153 21.76 -2.10 5.06
CA SER A 153 21.29 -3.03 6.08
C SER A 153 20.51 -4.19 5.45
N ALA A 154 19.70 -3.92 4.42
CA ALA A 154 19.00 -4.93 3.64
C ALA A 154 18.74 -4.46 2.19
N VAL A 155 18.40 -5.42 1.33
CA VAL A 155 18.00 -5.17 -0.06
C VAL A 155 16.58 -5.67 -0.30
N ILE A 156 15.79 -4.89 -1.03
CA ILE A 156 14.51 -5.30 -1.60
C ILE A 156 14.65 -5.29 -3.11
N TYR A 157 14.39 -6.40 -3.78
CA TYR A 157 14.34 -6.48 -5.23
C TYR A 157 12.92 -6.74 -5.74
N ILE A 158 12.48 -5.93 -6.70
CA ILE A 158 11.18 -5.96 -7.34
C ILE A 158 11.33 -6.52 -8.76
N GLY A 159 11.05 -7.82 -8.92
CA GLY A 159 11.03 -8.52 -10.20
C GLY A 159 9.70 -8.33 -10.93
N SER A 160 9.39 -7.10 -11.36
CA SER A 160 8.12 -6.80 -12.05
C SER A 160 8.11 -7.18 -13.53
N THR A 161 9.29 -7.30 -14.16
CA THR A 161 9.41 -7.73 -15.54
C THR A 161 9.91 -9.17 -15.58
N TYR A 162 9.21 -10.03 -16.34
CA TYR A 162 9.64 -11.41 -16.51
C TYR A 162 10.80 -11.49 -17.53
N TYR A 163 12.03 -11.56 -17.04
CA TYR A 163 13.23 -11.68 -17.86
C TYR A 163 13.45 -13.12 -18.31
N CYS A 164 12.85 -13.43 -19.46
CA CYS A 164 13.25 -14.54 -20.29
C CYS A 164 12.92 -14.23 -21.75
N CYS A 165 13.54 -15.02 -22.62
CA CYS A 165 12.99 -15.24 -23.94
C CYS A 165 13.06 -14.01 -24.83
N ASP A 166 11.96 -13.28 -25.00
CA ASP A 166 11.89 -12.09 -25.84
C ASP A 166 12.35 -10.83 -25.08
N VAL A 167 12.40 -10.89 -23.74
CA VAL A 167 12.93 -9.83 -22.90
C VAL A 167 14.28 -10.29 -22.33
N PRO A 168 15.40 -9.69 -22.76
CA PRO A 168 16.72 -10.01 -22.22
C PRO A 168 16.79 -9.80 -20.72
N ASP A 169 17.65 -10.58 -20.07
CA ASP A 169 17.97 -10.37 -18.66
C ASP A 169 18.70 -9.04 -18.49
N ALA A 170 18.05 -8.15 -17.74
CA ALA A 170 18.55 -6.81 -17.48
C ALA A 170 19.03 -6.65 -16.02
N VAL A 171 19.05 -7.73 -15.24
CA VAL A 171 19.66 -7.73 -13.91
C VAL A 171 21.16 -7.99 -14.05
N PRO A 172 22.04 -7.12 -13.50
CA PRO A 172 23.47 -7.35 -13.58
C PRO A 172 23.90 -8.64 -12.88
N ALA A 173 24.78 -9.42 -13.51
CA ALA A 173 25.36 -10.63 -12.91
C ALA A 173 26.05 -10.36 -11.56
N ALA A 174 26.60 -9.15 -11.39
CA ALA A 174 27.14 -8.70 -10.11
C ALA A 174 26.08 -8.71 -8.99
N PHE A 175 24.84 -8.30 -9.26
CA PHE A 175 23.78 -8.34 -8.26
C PHE A 175 23.42 -9.77 -7.88
N TYR A 176 23.33 -10.69 -8.85
CA TYR A 176 23.09 -12.10 -8.57
C TYR A 176 24.16 -12.73 -7.67
N GLN A 177 25.43 -12.46 -7.97
CA GLN A 177 26.55 -12.94 -7.16
C GLN A 177 26.50 -12.37 -5.75
N ASP A 178 26.33 -11.05 -5.62
CA ASP A 178 26.27 -10.37 -4.34
C ASP A 178 25.08 -10.81 -3.48
N ALA A 179 23.87 -10.86 -4.05
CA ALA A 179 22.67 -11.34 -3.35
C ALA A 179 22.82 -12.79 -2.88
N SER A 180 23.56 -13.61 -3.64
CA SER A 180 23.83 -15.01 -3.29
C SER A 180 24.94 -15.21 -2.28
N THR A 181 25.80 -14.22 -2.02
CA THR A 181 26.99 -14.36 -1.16
C THR A 181 26.96 -13.48 0.08
N THR A 182 26.20 -12.39 0.05
CA THR A 182 26.04 -11.45 1.16
C THR A 182 25.44 -12.12 2.41
N THR A 183 25.76 -11.54 3.55
CA THR A 183 25.11 -11.85 4.84
C THR A 183 23.91 -10.93 5.12
N LYS A 184 23.74 -9.85 4.34
CA LYS A 184 22.61 -8.93 4.47
C LYS A 184 21.31 -9.61 4.04
N PRO A 185 20.18 -9.34 4.73
CA PRO A 185 18.87 -9.78 4.27
C PRO A 185 18.55 -9.28 2.86
N VAL A 186 18.05 -10.18 2.01
CA VAL A 186 17.53 -9.89 0.68
C VAL A 186 16.07 -10.31 0.62
N LEU A 187 15.17 -9.35 0.44
CA LEU A 187 13.76 -9.60 0.11
C LEU A 187 13.60 -9.56 -1.41
N TRP A 188 13.13 -10.65 -1.99
CA TRP A 188 12.93 -10.80 -3.43
C TRP A 188 11.45 -11.01 -3.72
N MET A 189 10.84 -10.12 -4.51
CA MET A 189 9.42 -10.20 -4.86
C MET A 189 9.24 -10.46 -6.36
N GLY A 190 8.47 -11.49 -6.69
CA GLY A 190 8.09 -11.81 -8.07
C GLY A 190 9.18 -12.50 -8.89
N ALA A 191 9.41 -11.99 -10.11
CA ALA A 191 10.15 -12.67 -11.16
C ALA A 191 11.67 -12.72 -10.95
N ASN A 192 12.37 -13.38 -11.89
CA ASN A 192 13.82 -13.33 -12.15
C ASN A 192 14.72 -14.08 -11.16
N ILE A 193 14.16 -14.72 -10.12
CA ILE A 193 14.94 -15.52 -9.18
C ILE A 193 15.62 -16.74 -9.84
N TRP A 194 15.05 -17.27 -10.93
CA TRP A 194 15.67 -18.34 -11.72
C TRP A 194 16.93 -17.88 -12.45
N ASN A 195 17.02 -16.60 -12.84
CA ASN A 195 18.21 -16.06 -13.48
C ASN A 195 19.36 -15.95 -12.48
N MET A 196 19.07 -15.67 -11.20
CA MET A 196 20.08 -15.78 -10.13
C MET A 196 20.67 -17.19 -10.09
N ALA A 197 19.83 -18.23 -10.02
CA ALA A 197 20.32 -19.62 -10.02
C ALA A 197 21.08 -20.00 -11.30
N ASN A 198 20.63 -19.53 -12.47
CA ASN A 198 21.36 -19.76 -13.72
C ASN A 198 22.73 -19.06 -13.74
N SER A 199 22.85 -17.89 -13.09
CA SER A 199 24.07 -17.10 -13.01
C SER A 199 25.08 -17.64 -11.98
N VAL A 200 24.62 -18.00 -10.78
CA VAL A 200 25.48 -18.48 -9.68
C VAL A 200 25.71 -20.00 -9.72
N GLY A 201 24.88 -20.72 -10.48
CA GLY A 201 24.86 -22.17 -10.59
C GLY A 201 23.71 -22.77 -9.80
N VAL A 202 22.90 -23.60 -10.47
CA VAL A 202 21.67 -24.18 -9.88
C VAL A 202 21.99 -25.07 -8.69
N ALA A 203 23.06 -25.87 -8.76
CA ALA A 203 23.47 -26.71 -7.64
C ALA A 203 23.90 -25.90 -6.41
N GLN A 204 24.63 -24.80 -6.63
CA GLN A 204 25.03 -23.88 -5.57
C GLN A 204 23.81 -23.20 -4.94
N PHE A 205 22.86 -22.75 -5.77
CA PHE A 205 21.62 -22.18 -5.30
C PHE A 205 20.83 -23.18 -4.45
N THR A 206 20.57 -24.38 -4.97
CA THR A 206 19.74 -25.36 -4.27
C THR A 206 20.39 -25.85 -2.98
N GLN A 207 21.71 -26.03 -2.95
CA GLN A 207 22.45 -26.38 -1.72
C GLN A 207 22.41 -25.27 -0.66
N LYS A 208 22.40 -24.00 -1.07
CA LYS A 208 22.31 -22.86 -0.13
C LYS A 208 20.89 -22.60 0.36
N TYR A 209 19.91 -22.68 -0.54
CA TYR A 209 18.55 -22.20 -0.27
C TYR A 209 17.50 -23.30 -0.09
N GLY A 210 17.74 -24.53 -0.56
CA GLY A 210 16.83 -25.67 -0.34
C GLY A 210 15.62 -25.74 -1.28
N TRP A 211 15.60 -24.94 -2.34
CA TRP A 211 14.55 -24.94 -3.36
C TRP A 211 15.13 -24.63 -4.76
N ASP A 212 14.47 -25.09 -5.83
CA ASP A 212 14.91 -24.86 -7.22
C ASP A 212 14.05 -23.80 -7.93
N PRO A 213 14.55 -22.55 -8.06
CA PRO A 213 13.83 -21.47 -8.74
C PRO A 213 13.67 -21.72 -10.25
N THR A 214 14.53 -22.53 -10.87
CA THR A 214 14.44 -22.87 -12.31
C THR A 214 13.29 -23.82 -12.63
N THR A 215 12.65 -24.35 -11.59
CA THR A 215 11.46 -25.21 -11.68
C THR A 215 10.29 -24.69 -10.86
N SER A 216 10.40 -23.48 -10.29
CA SER A 216 9.24 -22.78 -9.73
C SER A 216 8.19 -22.55 -10.80
N TYR A 217 6.92 -22.53 -10.43
CA TYR A 217 5.80 -22.66 -11.35
C TYR A 217 4.62 -21.79 -10.90
N TYR A 218 3.87 -21.23 -11.84
CA TYR A 218 2.56 -20.66 -11.54
C TYR A 218 1.48 -21.75 -11.51
N GLU A 219 1.54 -22.66 -12.48
CA GLU A 219 0.50 -23.66 -12.68
C GLU A 219 0.73 -24.95 -11.89
N ASP A 220 -0.30 -25.38 -11.18
CA ASP A 220 -0.37 -26.67 -10.51
C ASP A 220 -1.59 -27.43 -11.04
N GLY A 221 -1.38 -28.65 -11.55
CA GLY A 221 -2.45 -29.41 -12.19
C GLY A 221 -3.03 -28.77 -13.47
N GLY A 222 -2.27 -27.93 -14.17
CA GLY A 222 -2.67 -27.28 -15.43
C GLY A 222 -3.51 -26.02 -15.28
N SER A 223 -3.48 -25.39 -14.11
CA SER A 223 -4.14 -24.11 -13.82
C SER A 223 -3.30 -23.29 -12.85
N ILE A 224 -3.35 -21.97 -12.95
CA ILE A 224 -2.76 -21.06 -11.95
C ILE A 224 -3.48 -21.11 -10.59
N GLY A 225 -4.64 -21.79 -10.54
CA GLY A 225 -5.46 -21.97 -9.34
C GLY A 225 -6.37 -20.79 -9.04
N ALA A 226 -7.12 -20.89 -7.93
CA ALA A 226 -7.92 -19.82 -7.36
C ALA A 226 -7.33 -19.42 -5.99
N VAL A 227 -6.19 -18.73 -6.02
CA VAL A 227 -5.49 -18.29 -4.81
C VAL A 227 -6.18 -17.05 -4.25
N THR A 228 -7.02 -17.24 -3.23
CA THR A 228 -7.93 -16.21 -2.70
C THR A 228 -7.58 -15.77 -1.28
N GLN A 229 -6.62 -16.43 -0.62
CA GLN A 229 -6.24 -16.13 0.75
C GLN A 229 -4.73 -16.36 0.97
N VAL A 230 -4.14 -15.53 1.83
CA VAL A 230 -2.82 -15.74 2.43
C VAL A 230 -2.98 -15.80 3.94
N THR A 231 -2.53 -16.89 4.55
CA THR A 231 -2.52 -17.04 6.01
C THR A 231 -1.17 -16.59 6.57
N TYR A 232 -1.20 -15.65 7.50
CA TYR A 232 -0.01 -15.07 8.14
C TYR A 232 -0.27 -14.71 9.60
N LYS A 233 0.60 -15.16 10.53
CA LYS A 233 0.44 -14.96 11.99
C LYS A 233 -1.00 -15.15 12.51
N ASN A 234 -1.63 -16.26 12.16
CA ASN A 234 -3.02 -16.62 12.49
C ASN A 234 -4.11 -15.71 11.88
N GLN A 235 -3.76 -14.77 11.02
CA GLN A 235 -4.71 -13.99 10.23
C GLN A 235 -4.92 -14.64 8.87
N ALA A 236 -6.20 -14.74 8.46
CA ALA A 236 -6.60 -15.10 7.11
C ALA A 236 -6.77 -13.82 6.31
N LEU A 237 -5.74 -13.45 5.54
CA LEU A 237 -5.72 -12.25 4.73
C LEU A 237 -6.30 -12.55 3.35
N THR A 238 -7.11 -11.64 2.81
CA THR A 238 -7.68 -11.83 1.48
C THR A 238 -6.60 -11.75 0.39
N ARG A 239 -6.92 -12.29 -0.78
CA ARG A 239 -6.25 -12.00 -2.05
C ARG A 239 -7.34 -11.84 -3.11
N LYS A 240 -7.88 -10.63 -3.24
CA LYS A 240 -9.01 -10.37 -4.16
C LYS A 240 -8.53 -9.75 -5.45
N ILE A 241 -8.32 -10.58 -6.48
CA ILE A 241 -7.96 -10.13 -7.82
C ILE A 241 -9.20 -10.09 -8.72
N PRO A 242 -9.43 -9.01 -9.50
CA PRO A 242 -10.52 -8.97 -10.46
C PRO A 242 -10.45 -10.11 -11.48
N ALA A 243 -11.62 -10.58 -11.91
CA ALA A 243 -11.73 -11.69 -12.85
C ALA A 243 -10.92 -11.44 -14.14
N GLY A 244 -10.09 -12.41 -14.51
CA GLY A 244 -9.24 -12.34 -15.70
C GLY A 244 -8.04 -11.40 -15.60
N GLN A 245 -7.74 -10.87 -14.41
CA GLN A 245 -6.55 -10.05 -14.14
C GLN A 245 -5.51 -10.77 -13.26
N ASP A 246 -5.81 -12.00 -12.82
CA ASP A 246 -4.89 -12.78 -11.99
C ASP A 246 -3.80 -13.44 -12.83
N GLY A 247 -2.54 -13.12 -12.52
CA GLY A 247 -1.35 -13.76 -13.08
C GLY A 247 -0.88 -14.97 -12.27
N GLY A 248 -1.57 -15.31 -11.19
CA GLY A 248 -1.17 -16.36 -10.26
C GLY A 248 -0.09 -15.90 -9.28
N VAL A 249 0.45 -16.87 -8.54
CA VAL A 249 1.58 -16.68 -7.61
C VAL A 249 2.67 -17.66 -8.01
N LEU A 250 3.91 -17.19 -8.19
CA LEU A 250 5.03 -18.03 -8.58
C LEU A 250 5.48 -18.88 -7.39
N ARG A 251 5.14 -20.17 -7.41
CA ARG A 251 5.33 -21.09 -6.28
C ARG A 251 6.77 -21.61 -6.26
N PRO A 252 7.51 -21.46 -5.15
CA PRO A 252 8.87 -21.99 -5.03
C PRO A 252 8.84 -23.52 -4.99
N ASN A 253 9.63 -24.19 -5.84
CA ASN A 253 9.77 -25.65 -5.81
C ASN A 253 10.73 -26.08 -4.68
N VAL A 254 10.19 -26.25 -3.48
CA VAL A 254 10.96 -26.67 -2.29
C VAL A 254 11.42 -28.11 -2.45
N LEU A 255 12.73 -28.35 -2.31
CA LEU A 255 13.31 -29.67 -2.46
C LEU A 255 13.25 -30.43 -1.12
N THR A 256 13.03 -31.74 -1.21
CA THR A 256 13.02 -32.64 -0.07
C THR A 256 14.15 -33.66 -0.19
N GLY A 257 14.75 -34.05 0.94
CA GLY A 257 15.80 -35.07 0.99
C GLY A 257 17.08 -34.63 1.72
N PRO A 258 17.99 -35.57 2.00
CA PRO A 258 19.25 -35.27 2.67
C PRO A 258 20.14 -34.39 1.77
N GLY A 259 20.68 -33.30 2.34
CA GLY A 259 21.62 -32.40 1.64
C GLY A 259 21.04 -31.05 1.22
N TYR A 260 19.74 -30.81 1.41
CA TYR A 260 19.13 -29.49 1.22
C TYR A 260 18.78 -28.84 2.57
N PRO A 261 19.03 -27.54 2.75
CA PRO A 261 18.65 -26.83 3.98
C PRO A 261 17.14 -26.69 4.08
N ALA A 262 16.64 -26.56 5.32
CA ALA A 262 15.23 -26.34 5.57
C ALA A 262 14.77 -24.97 5.03
N VAL A 263 13.63 -24.97 4.34
CA VAL A 263 12.95 -23.75 3.87
C VAL A 263 11.84 -23.41 4.85
N THR A 264 11.91 -22.23 5.47
CA THR A 264 10.85 -21.75 6.36
C THR A 264 9.74 -21.16 5.53
N ARG A 265 8.50 -21.62 5.70
CA ARG A 265 7.33 -20.96 5.12
C ARG A 265 6.86 -19.88 6.09
N LEU A 266 6.92 -18.62 5.67
CA LEU A 266 6.57 -17.48 6.51
C LEU A 266 5.07 -17.15 6.42
N ALA A 267 4.47 -17.40 5.25
CA ALA A 267 3.05 -17.25 5.00
C ALA A 267 2.59 -18.32 3.99
N GLU A 268 1.36 -18.79 4.14
CA GLU A 268 0.78 -19.83 3.27
C GLU A 268 -0.28 -19.23 2.34
N GLY A 269 -0.17 -19.45 1.04
CA GLY A 269 -1.24 -19.18 0.09
C GLY A 269 -2.20 -20.35 0.04
N LEU A 270 -3.51 -20.08 -0.01
CA LEU A 270 -4.56 -21.10 -0.17
C LEU A 270 -5.16 -21.02 -1.57
N ASP A 271 -5.03 -22.11 -2.33
CA ASP A 271 -5.76 -22.33 -3.57
C ASP A 271 -7.14 -22.92 -3.24
N THR A 272 -8.17 -22.08 -3.27
CA THR A 272 -9.53 -22.50 -2.91
C THR A 272 -10.18 -23.42 -3.94
N SER A 273 -9.60 -23.57 -5.13
CA SER A 273 -10.13 -24.50 -6.13
C SER A 273 -9.89 -25.97 -5.79
N ASN A 274 -8.87 -26.26 -4.96
CA ASN A 274 -8.45 -27.62 -4.60
C ASN A 274 -8.07 -27.78 -3.11
N GLY A 275 -8.07 -26.71 -2.32
CA GLY A 275 -7.72 -26.71 -0.91
C GLY A 275 -6.21 -26.78 -0.62
N HIS A 276 -5.35 -26.75 -1.65
CA HIS A 276 -3.91 -26.87 -1.48
C HIS A 276 -3.32 -25.59 -0.88
N THR A 277 -2.39 -25.77 0.06
CA THR A 277 -1.59 -24.69 0.63
C THR A 277 -0.14 -24.76 0.17
N PHE A 278 0.46 -23.60 -0.09
CA PHE A 278 1.86 -23.49 -0.50
C PHE A 278 2.52 -22.29 0.18
N GLY A 279 3.86 -22.33 0.29
CA GLY A 279 4.61 -21.19 0.82
C GLY A 279 4.50 -19.98 -0.10
N TRP A 280 3.61 -19.05 0.23
CA TRP A 280 3.44 -17.78 -0.49
C TRP A 280 4.66 -16.88 -0.29
N ALA A 281 5.18 -16.87 0.94
CA ALA A 281 6.47 -16.32 1.28
C ALA A 281 7.33 -17.40 1.96
N VAL A 282 8.59 -17.52 1.53
CA VAL A 282 9.55 -18.46 2.09
C VAL A 282 10.86 -17.77 2.46
N ARG A 283 11.56 -18.30 3.48
CA ARG A 283 12.88 -17.84 3.88
C ARG A 283 13.86 -18.99 4.01
N SER A 284 15.05 -18.78 3.46
CA SER A 284 16.19 -19.67 3.63
C SER A 284 17.48 -18.88 3.51
N SER A 285 18.41 -19.10 4.45
CA SER A 285 19.62 -18.29 4.59
C SER A 285 19.27 -16.78 4.60
N ASN A 286 19.95 -15.96 3.80
CA ASN A 286 19.74 -14.52 3.71
C ASN A 286 18.54 -14.11 2.82
N LEU A 287 17.88 -15.05 2.14
CA LEU A 287 16.85 -14.76 1.14
C LEU A 287 15.44 -14.97 1.72
N THR A 288 14.62 -13.92 1.70
CA THR A 288 13.17 -14.00 1.80
C THR A 288 12.57 -13.83 0.41
N TYR A 289 11.79 -14.79 -0.06
CA TYR A 289 11.18 -14.78 -1.38
C TYR A 289 9.65 -14.74 -1.27
N ILE A 290 9.02 -13.84 -2.03
CA ILE A 290 7.57 -13.75 -2.19
C ILE A 290 7.25 -13.99 -3.66
N GLY A 291 6.35 -14.93 -3.94
CA GLY A 291 6.01 -15.36 -5.30
C GLY A 291 5.24 -14.34 -6.15
N GLU A 292 4.92 -13.17 -5.61
CA GLU A 292 4.21 -12.09 -6.29
C GLU A 292 4.65 -10.71 -5.75
N ILE A 293 4.12 -9.64 -6.33
CA ILE A 293 4.29 -8.26 -5.86
C ILE A 293 2.95 -7.76 -5.31
N PRO A 294 2.73 -7.79 -3.98
CA PRO A 294 1.41 -7.63 -3.38
C PRO A 294 1.03 -6.16 -3.14
N PHE A 295 1.14 -5.32 -4.18
CA PHE A 295 0.77 -3.89 -4.11
C PHE A 295 -0.44 -3.54 -4.98
N ALA A 296 -0.91 -4.47 -5.83
CA ALA A 296 -2.07 -4.27 -6.69
C ALA A 296 -3.26 -5.11 -6.20
N TYR A 297 -4.46 -4.54 -6.36
CA TYR A 297 -5.73 -5.12 -5.92
C TYR A 297 -5.69 -5.50 -4.43
N VAL A 298 -5.37 -4.51 -3.60
CA VAL A 298 -5.23 -4.67 -2.16
C VAL A 298 -6.33 -3.91 -1.42
N SER A 299 -6.67 -4.40 -0.23
CA SER A 299 -7.59 -3.78 0.72
C SER A 299 -7.01 -3.88 2.13
N GLU A 300 -7.69 -3.25 3.08
CA GLU A 300 -7.32 -3.13 4.49
C GLU A 300 -7.28 -4.48 5.26
N ASN A 301 -7.57 -5.59 4.59
CA ASN A 301 -7.54 -6.96 5.09
C ASN A 301 -6.84 -7.94 4.14
N ASP A 302 -6.10 -7.43 3.14
CA ASP A 302 -5.48 -8.23 2.08
C ASP A 302 -4.03 -8.62 2.41
N ARG A 303 -3.44 -9.47 1.57
CA ARG A 303 -2.10 -10.07 1.73
C ARG A 303 -0.95 -9.07 1.83
N VAL A 304 -1.17 -7.81 1.47
CA VAL A 304 -0.17 -6.73 1.65
C VAL A 304 0.26 -6.61 3.11
N ILE A 305 -0.64 -6.90 4.06
CA ILE A 305 -0.39 -6.93 5.50
C ILE A 305 0.76 -7.90 5.86
N ALA A 306 0.85 -9.03 5.17
CA ALA A 306 1.96 -9.97 5.39
C ALA A 306 3.30 -9.37 4.95
N LEU A 307 3.35 -8.73 3.77
CA LEU A 307 4.56 -8.03 3.30
C LEU A 307 4.97 -6.93 4.28
N GLU A 308 4.00 -6.15 4.75
CA GLU A 308 4.23 -5.04 5.68
C GLU A 308 4.93 -5.45 6.97
N ASP A 309 4.57 -6.60 7.57
CA ASP A 309 5.29 -7.14 8.73
C ASP A 309 6.63 -7.81 8.36
N LEU A 310 6.68 -8.52 7.23
CA LEU A 310 7.90 -9.22 6.79
C LEU A 310 9.11 -8.28 6.62
N LEU A 311 8.88 -7.00 6.36
CA LEU A 311 9.94 -5.98 6.32
C LEU A 311 10.67 -5.82 7.66
N PHE A 312 9.98 -5.98 8.79
CA PHE A 312 10.62 -5.89 10.09
C PHE A 312 11.64 -7.00 10.30
N ASP A 313 11.43 -8.21 9.77
CA ASP A 313 12.42 -9.29 9.90
C ASP A 313 13.77 -8.92 9.27
N ALA A 314 13.75 -8.14 8.19
CA ALA A 314 14.95 -7.69 7.49
C ALA A 314 15.54 -6.40 8.09
N LEU A 315 14.69 -5.49 8.55
CA LEU A 315 15.08 -4.11 8.86
C LEU A 315 15.07 -3.76 10.35
N ALA A 316 14.20 -4.39 11.15
CA ALA A 316 14.11 -4.18 12.59
C ALA A 316 13.55 -5.42 13.32
N PRO A 317 14.29 -6.54 13.34
CA PRO A 317 13.78 -7.80 13.89
C PRO A 317 13.53 -7.75 15.39
N ALA A 318 14.18 -6.82 16.10
CA ALA A 318 14.02 -6.59 17.53
C ALA A 318 12.85 -5.68 17.90
N THR A 319 12.06 -5.18 16.94
CA THR A 319 10.90 -4.32 17.23
C THR A 319 9.91 -5.04 18.14
N THR A 320 9.62 -4.41 19.28
CA THR A 320 8.60 -4.89 20.23
C THR A 320 7.22 -4.77 19.60
N GLU A 321 6.43 -5.84 19.75
CA GLU A 321 5.06 -5.84 19.28
C GLU A 321 4.20 -4.85 20.08
N ARG A 322 3.51 -3.96 19.37
CA ARG A 322 2.57 -2.98 19.91
C ARG A 322 1.54 -2.59 18.85
N HIS A 323 0.32 -2.33 19.29
CA HIS A 323 -0.82 -2.04 18.42
C HIS A 323 -1.49 -0.73 18.84
N ARG A 324 -1.54 0.24 17.93
CA ARG A 324 -2.02 1.61 18.22
C ARG A 324 -3.21 1.99 17.34
N ALA A 325 -4.08 2.86 17.83
CA ALA A 325 -5.21 3.34 17.05
C ALA A 325 -5.18 4.86 16.88
N LEU A 326 -5.64 5.32 15.74
CA LEU A 326 -5.85 6.73 15.43
C LEU A 326 -7.31 6.92 15.03
N LEU A 327 -7.89 8.03 15.47
CA LEU A 327 -9.21 8.49 15.06
C LEU A 327 -9.07 9.94 14.64
N ARG A 328 -9.73 10.30 13.55
CA ARG A 328 -9.98 11.69 13.18
C ARG A 328 -11.45 11.90 12.79
N LEU A 329 -11.96 13.09 13.08
CA LEU A 329 -13.26 13.54 12.60
C LEU A 329 -13.08 14.38 11.33
N GLU A 330 -13.83 14.08 10.27
CA GLU A 330 -13.63 14.66 8.93
C GLU A 330 -14.74 15.61 8.49
N ASP A 331 -14.45 16.41 7.45
CA ASP A 331 -15.34 17.38 6.82
C ASP A 331 -15.96 18.41 7.75
N ILE A 332 -15.21 18.83 8.78
CA ILE A 332 -15.65 19.91 9.66
C ILE A 332 -15.46 21.24 8.93
N SER A 333 -16.56 21.92 8.62
CA SER A 333 -16.56 23.17 7.87
C SER A 333 -17.37 24.25 8.60
N PRO A 334 -17.41 25.50 8.10
CA PRO A 334 -18.31 26.53 8.61
C PRO A 334 -19.80 26.16 8.58
N ASP A 335 -20.20 25.13 7.83
CA ASP A 335 -21.58 24.65 7.75
C ASP A 335 -21.90 23.51 8.75
N SER A 336 -20.91 22.98 9.46
CA SER A 336 -21.12 21.88 10.43
C SER A 336 -21.95 22.30 11.65
N ASP A 337 -22.73 21.37 12.22
CA ASP A 337 -23.51 21.60 13.44
C ASP A 337 -22.61 21.63 14.69
N PRO A 338 -22.51 22.78 15.41
CA PRO A 338 -21.74 22.88 16.65
C PRO A 338 -22.15 21.89 17.76
N ALA A 339 -23.42 21.46 17.79
CA ALA A 339 -23.94 20.53 18.79
C ALA A 339 -23.42 19.11 18.56
N GLU A 340 -23.41 18.64 17.31
CA GLU A 340 -22.86 17.33 16.93
C GLU A 340 -21.36 17.25 17.24
N LEU A 341 -20.61 18.30 16.88
CA LEU A 341 -19.18 18.43 17.20
C LEU A 341 -18.90 18.31 18.70
N ARG A 342 -19.72 18.98 19.54
CA ARG A 342 -19.59 18.94 21.00
C ARG A 342 -19.96 17.57 21.56
N ALA A 343 -21.02 16.94 21.05
CA ALA A 343 -21.45 15.63 21.49
C ALA A 343 -20.36 14.57 21.26
N MET A 344 -19.73 14.57 20.08
CA MET A 344 -18.59 13.67 19.81
C MET A 344 -17.38 14.01 20.68
N ALA A 345 -17.07 15.30 20.89
CA ALA A 345 -15.99 15.71 21.77
C ALA A 345 -16.17 15.23 23.22
N ASP A 346 -17.40 15.33 23.74
CA ASP A 346 -17.71 14.87 25.10
C ASP A 346 -17.58 13.36 25.24
N TYR A 347 -18.05 12.60 24.23
CA TYR A 347 -17.83 11.15 24.21
C TYR A 347 -16.34 10.81 24.16
N LEU A 348 -15.58 11.35 23.21
CA LEU A 348 -14.15 11.04 23.05
C LEU A 348 -13.34 11.45 24.28
N LYS A 349 -13.69 12.58 24.91
CA LYS A 349 -13.10 12.99 26.18
C LYS A 349 -13.43 12.01 27.31
N SER A 350 -14.68 11.53 27.40
CA SER A 350 -15.07 10.52 28.40
C SER A 350 -14.27 9.21 28.26
N GLN A 351 -13.80 8.92 27.05
CA GLN A 351 -12.97 7.77 26.73
C GLN A 351 -11.46 8.04 26.86
N ASN A 352 -11.06 9.27 27.21
CA ASN A 352 -9.68 9.75 27.20
C ASN A 352 -8.95 9.52 25.86
N ILE A 353 -9.66 9.64 24.75
CA ILE A 353 -9.10 9.48 23.40
C ILE A 353 -8.68 10.86 22.90
N ALA A 354 -7.40 11.01 22.53
CA ALA A 354 -6.95 12.12 21.71
C ALA A 354 -7.19 11.80 20.23
N TYR A 355 -7.65 12.76 19.44
CA TYR A 355 -8.15 12.52 18.09
C TYR A 355 -7.85 13.71 17.16
N GLY A 356 -7.78 13.47 15.85
CA GLY A 356 -7.68 14.53 14.84
C GLY A 356 -9.03 15.18 14.56
N ILE A 357 -9.03 16.45 14.16
CA ILE A 357 -10.16 17.11 13.53
C ILE A 357 -9.69 17.74 12.22
N ASN A 358 -10.20 17.23 11.10
CA ASN A 358 -9.92 17.73 9.76
C ASN A 358 -10.89 18.88 9.47
N VAL A 359 -10.36 20.10 9.46
CA VAL A 359 -11.17 21.32 9.33
C VAL A 359 -10.91 21.98 7.99
N ILE A 360 -11.99 22.33 7.30
CA ILE A 360 -12.02 23.11 6.07
C ILE A 360 -12.40 24.54 6.48
N PRO A 361 -11.55 25.56 6.32
CA PRO A 361 -11.81 26.88 6.89
C PRO A 361 -12.82 27.73 6.10
N VAL A 362 -13.13 27.34 4.86
CA VAL A 362 -14.10 28.01 4.00
C VAL A 362 -15.02 27.00 3.32
N TYR A 363 -16.32 27.11 3.58
CA TYR A 363 -17.36 26.37 2.88
C TYR A 363 -17.83 27.16 1.66
N THR A 364 -18.01 26.49 0.53
CA THR A 364 -18.58 27.05 -0.69
C THR A 364 -19.57 26.07 -1.32
N ASP A 365 -20.72 26.62 -1.73
CA ASP A 365 -21.71 26.00 -2.60
C ASP A 365 -21.96 27.00 -3.76
N PRO A 366 -21.10 27.01 -4.78
CA PRO A 366 -21.09 28.05 -5.81
C PRO A 366 -22.30 27.96 -6.76
N ASN A 367 -22.97 26.81 -6.79
CA ASN A 367 -24.12 26.54 -7.67
C ASN A 367 -25.45 26.51 -6.90
N GLY A 368 -25.42 26.66 -5.57
CA GLY A 368 -26.60 26.59 -4.71
C GLY A 368 -27.21 25.18 -4.64
N THR A 369 -26.41 24.13 -4.85
CA THR A 369 -26.82 22.72 -4.85
C THR A 369 -27.58 22.36 -3.57
N TYR A 370 -27.11 22.83 -2.42
CA TYR A 370 -27.73 22.60 -1.11
C TYR A 370 -28.44 23.84 -0.55
N ASN A 371 -28.46 24.94 -1.32
CA ASN A 371 -29.05 26.20 -0.92
C ASN A 371 -30.08 26.73 -1.95
N ASN A 372 -30.94 25.85 -2.46
CA ASN A 372 -32.07 26.18 -3.35
C ASN A 372 -31.69 27.01 -4.60
N GLY A 373 -30.54 26.71 -5.21
CA GLY A 373 -30.01 27.42 -6.36
C GLY A 373 -29.37 28.78 -6.06
N VAL A 374 -29.23 29.15 -4.78
CA VAL A 374 -28.57 30.38 -4.35
C VAL A 374 -27.12 30.09 -3.95
N PRO A 375 -26.12 30.65 -4.66
CA PRO A 375 -24.72 30.45 -4.30
C PRO A 375 -24.42 30.90 -2.86
N GLN A 376 -23.59 30.13 -2.16
CA GLN A 376 -23.23 30.41 -0.78
C GLN A 376 -21.73 30.26 -0.56
N THR A 377 -21.14 31.17 0.22
CA THR A 377 -19.79 31.01 0.74
C THR A 377 -19.79 31.43 2.21
N LEU A 378 -19.28 30.56 3.06
CA LEU A 378 -19.22 30.75 4.50
C LEU A 378 -17.77 30.59 4.95
N THR A 379 -17.31 31.51 5.77
CA THR A 379 -15.99 31.44 6.41
C THR A 379 -16.15 31.13 7.90
N LEU A 380 -15.12 30.57 8.53
CA LEU A 380 -15.10 30.39 9.98
C LEU A 380 -15.38 31.71 10.74
N ALA A 381 -14.92 32.86 10.22
CA ALA A 381 -15.15 34.17 10.84
C ALA A 381 -16.64 34.55 10.90
N GLN A 382 -17.44 34.09 9.94
CA GLN A 382 -18.89 34.29 9.90
C GLN A 382 -19.67 33.27 10.74
N ARG A 383 -18.98 32.27 11.32
CA ARG A 383 -19.56 31.12 12.02
C ARG A 383 -18.97 30.97 13.44
N PRO A 384 -19.16 31.97 14.33
CA PRO A 384 -18.54 31.98 15.65
C PRO A 384 -18.96 30.80 16.55
N GLN A 385 -20.15 30.22 16.34
CA GLN A 385 -20.58 29.03 17.08
C GLN A 385 -19.77 27.78 16.70
N VAL A 386 -19.45 27.61 15.42
CA VAL A 386 -18.55 26.55 14.93
C VAL A 386 -17.15 26.76 15.48
N VAL A 387 -16.61 27.98 15.41
CA VAL A 387 -15.30 28.31 16.00
C VAL A 387 -15.27 28.01 17.51
N SER A 388 -16.35 28.31 18.23
CA SER A 388 -16.48 27.98 19.65
C SER A 388 -16.49 26.46 19.89
N ALA A 389 -17.17 25.68 19.04
CA ALA A 389 -17.14 24.22 19.10
C ALA A 389 -15.74 23.66 18.80
N LEU A 390 -15.05 24.17 17.79
CA LEU A 390 -13.66 23.79 17.48
C LEU A 390 -12.73 24.04 18.68
N LYS A 391 -12.80 25.23 19.31
CA LYS A 391 -12.03 25.52 20.54
C LYS A 391 -12.41 24.60 21.69
N TYR A 392 -13.68 24.21 21.80
CA TYR A 392 -14.16 23.25 22.80
C TYR A 392 -13.60 21.84 22.58
N MET A 393 -13.53 21.37 21.33
CA MET A 393 -12.92 20.10 20.94
C MET A 393 -11.42 20.09 21.28
N LEU A 394 -10.70 21.17 20.95
CA LEU A 394 -9.27 21.31 21.26
C LEU A 394 -8.99 21.23 22.77
N ALA A 395 -9.83 21.87 23.58
CA ALA A 395 -9.75 21.76 25.05
C ALA A 395 -10.05 20.35 25.60
N ARG A 396 -10.52 19.44 24.74
CA ARG A 396 -10.93 18.05 25.06
C ARG A 396 -10.08 16.99 24.38
N GLY A 397 -8.93 17.35 23.84
CA GLY A 397 -7.95 16.41 23.28
C GLY A 397 -8.00 16.28 21.76
N ALA A 398 -8.79 17.11 21.07
CA ALA A 398 -8.69 17.21 19.62
C ALA A 398 -7.37 17.87 19.19
N VAL A 399 -6.89 17.45 18.03
CA VAL A 399 -5.73 18.01 17.32
C VAL A 399 -6.25 18.64 16.03
N LEU A 400 -6.03 19.93 15.84
CA LEU A 400 -6.43 20.62 14.60
C LEU A 400 -5.55 20.17 13.43
N MET A 401 -6.20 19.71 12.36
CA MET A 401 -5.59 19.31 11.10
C MET A 401 -6.23 20.13 9.98
N ASP A 402 -5.39 20.59 9.04
CA ASP A 402 -5.87 21.30 7.85
C ASP A 402 -6.36 20.29 6.81
N HIS A 403 -7.55 20.53 6.27
CA HIS A 403 -8.21 19.66 5.31
C HIS A 403 -8.52 20.37 3.99
N GLY A 404 -7.56 21.18 3.51
CA GLY A 404 -7.72 21.97 2.30
C GLY A 404 -8.31 23.35 2.58
N TYR A 405 -8.17 24.26 1.62
CA TYR A 405 -8.68 25.63 1.80
C TYR A 405 -10.20 25.67 1.69
N THR A 406 -10.77 24.98 0.71
CA THR A 406 -12.23 24.94 0.50
C THR A 406 -12.74 23.53 0.24
N HIS A 407 -11.86 22.52 0.15
CA HIS A 407 -12.22 21.15 -0.18
C HIS A 407 -13.06 21.04 -1.47
N GLN A 408 -12.64 21.81 -2.49
CA GLN A 408 -13.13 21.76 -3.87
C GLN A 408 -12.18 22.56 -4.76
N TYR A 409 -12.15 22.27 -6.05
CA TYR A 409 -11.32 22.99 -7.03
C TYR A 409 -11.93 24.35 -7.43
N GLY A 410 -13.25 24.45 -7.49
CA GLY A 410 -13.97 25.65 -7.92
C GLY A 410 -15.43 25.33 -8.20
N ASN A 411 -16.09 26.17 -9.01
CA ASN A 411 -17.51 26.06 -9.33
C ASN A 411 -17.89 24.98 -10.37
N VAL A 412 -17.03 23.98 -10.54
CA VAL A 412 -17.18 22.93 -11.55
C VAL A 412 -17.28 21.57 -10.84
N ALA A 413 -18.13 20.69 -11.36
CA ALA A 413 -18.22 19.31 -10.88
C ALA A 413 -16.83 18.64 -10.92
N ASN A 414 -16.38 18.14 -9.77
CA ASN A 414 -15.05 17.56 -9.58
C ASN A 414 -14.97 16.56 -8.41
N PRO A 415 -15.74 15.47 -8.42
CA PRO A 415 -16.46 14.93 -9.57
C PRO A 415 -17.96 15.24 -9.58
N TYR A 416 -18.53 15.83 -8.53
CA TYR A 416 -19.98 15.89 -8.36
C TYR A 416 -20.58 17.27 -8.67
N ASN A 417 -20.30 18.30 -7.87
CA ASN A 417 -21.16 19.51 -7.85
C ASN A 417 -20.46 20.84 -7.53
N GLY A 418 -19.17 20.84 -7.19
CA GLY A 418 -18.40 22.01 -6.80
C GLY A 418 -18.58 22.45 -5.34
N VAL A 419 -19.28 21.67 -4.51
CA VAL A 419 -19.52 21.97 -3.10
C VAL A 419 -18.34 21.49 -2.25
N THR A 420 -18.00 22.28 -1.22
CA THR A 420 -17.06 21.88 -0.16
C THR A 420 -17.41 20.52 0.45
N GLY A 421 -16.42 19.64 0.56
CA GLY A 421 -16.55 18.30 1.14
C GLY A 421 -16.85 17.25 0.08
N ASP A 422 -17.63 17.60 -0.94
CA ASP A 422 -18.03 16.66 -1.99
C ASP A 422 -16.92 16.44 -3.04
N ASP A 423 -16.11 17.45 -3.31
CA ASP A 423 -15.21 17.48 -4.47
C ASP A 423 -13.72 17.49 -4.11
N PHE A 424 -12.89 17.07 -5.07
CA PHE A 424 -11.43 17.17 -5.00
C PHE A 424 -10.96 18.63 -5.10
N GLU A 425 -9.96 18.98 -4.30
CA GLU A 425 -9.33 20.31 -4.34
C GLU A 425 -8.09 20.37 -5.25
N PHE A 426 -7.17 19.41 -5.10
CA PHE A 426 -5.84 19.43 -5.73
C PHE A 426 -5.71 18.48 -6.93
N TYR A 427 -6.83 17.89 -7.38
CA TYR A 427 -6.84 16.97 -8.50
C TYR A 427 -8.18 17.02 -9.24
N ARG A 428 -8.20 16.64 -10.51
CA ARG A 428 -9.42 16.52 -11.31
C ARG A 428 -9.94 15.09 -11.32
N ALA A 429 -11.25 14.94 -11.22
CA ALA A 429 -11.95 13.68 -11.37
C ALA A 429 -13.37 13.87 -11.94
N HIS A 430 -13.97 12.78 -12.42
CA HIS A 430 -15.37 12.68 -12.80
C HIS A 430 -15.96 11.33 -12.40
N VAL A 431 -17.29 11.22 -12.37
CA VAL A 431 -18.00 9.93 -12.29
C VAL A 431 -18.23 9.39 -13.70
N ASP A 432 -17.74 8.18 -13.99
CA ASP A 432 -17.93 7.52 -15.28
C ASP A 432 -19.35 6.93 -15.44
N ALA A 433 -19.70 6.49 -16.66
CA ALA A 433 -21.01 5.89 -16.95
C ALA A 433 -21.30 4.58 -16.19
N SER A 434 -20.29 4.00 -15.53
CA SER A 434 -20.41 2.81 -14.69
C SER A 434 -20.36 3.18 -13.19
N ASP A 435 -20.61 4.45 -12.85
CA ASP A 435 -20.68 4.95 -11.47
C ASP A 435 -19.35 4.82 -10.72
N ASN A 436 -18.21 5.00 -11.39
CA ASN A 436 -16.90 5.01 -10.74
C ASN A 436 -16.30 6.41 -10.76
N VAL A 437 -15.65 6.80 -9.66
CA VAL A 437 -14.77 7.96 -9.65
C VAL A 437 -13.53 7.67 -10.47
N VAL A 438 -13.27 8.47 -11.48
CA VAL A 438 -12.13 8.38 -12.39
C VAL A 438 -11.28 9.64 -12.26
N TYR A 439 -10.00 9.44 -11.96
CA TYR A 439 -9.00 10.50 -11.92
C TYR A 439 -8.63 10.97 -13.35
N ASP A 440 -8.66 12.28 -13.55
CA ASP A 440 -8.42 12.94 -14.84
C ASP A 440 -7.03 13.56 -14.95
N GLY A 441 -6.45 14.02 -13.85
CA GLY A 441 -5.13 14.64 -13.84
C GLY A 441 -5.03 15.77 -12.81
N PRO A 442 -3.85 16.40 -12.68
CA PRO A 442 -3.71 17.63 -11.93
C PRO A 442 -4.67 18.72 -12.43
N VAL A 443 -5.01 19.65 -11.53
CA VAL A 443 -5.89 20.77 -11.87
C VAL A 443 -5.25 21.74 -12.88
N ALA A 444 -6.08 22.53 -13.57
CA ALA A 444 -5.54 23.53 -14.49
C ALA A 444 -4.78 24.60 -13.70
N GLY A 445 -3.50 24.81 -14.05
CA GLY A 445 -2.62 25.72 -13.31
C GLY A 445 -1.89 25.08 -12.12
N ASP A 446 -1.97 23.75 -11.95
CA ASP A 446 -1.17 22.98 -10.98
C ASP A 446 0.29 23.42 -11.01
N SER A 447 0.77 23.85 -9.85
CA SER A 447 2.12 24.34 -9.63
C SER A 447 2.37 24.50 -8.14
N THR A 448 3.64 24.46 -7.72
CA THR A 448 4.01 24.71 -6.33
C THR A 448 3.46 26.05 -5.82
N LEU A 449 3.43 27.10 -6.66
CA LEU A 449 2.90 28.40 -6.28
C LEU A 449 1.39 28.35 -6.04
N TRP A 450 0.64 27.66 -6.91
CA TRP A 450 -0.80 27.52 -6.77
C TRP A 450 -1.15 26.76 -5.49
N ALA A 451 -0.54 25.60 -5.26
CA ALA A 451 -0.76 24.81 -4.04
C ALA A 451 -0.35 25.58 -2.77
N GLN A 452 0.80 26.27 -2.80
CA GLN A 452 1.21 27.14 -1.69
C GLN A 452 0.20 28.25 -1.43
N GLY A 453 -0.43 28.81 -2.48
CA GLY A 453 -1.49 29.80 -2.37
C GLY A 453 -2.73 29.27 -1.64
N ARG A 454 -3.17 28.05 -1.97
CA ARG A 454 -4.27 27.36 -1.26
C ARG A 454 -3.92 27.14 0.20
N VAL A 455 -2.76 26.54 0.49
CA VAL A 455 -2.26 26.31 1.86
C VAL A 455 -2.17 27.61 2.67
N THR A 456 -1.59 28.66 2.09
CA THR A 456 -1.44 29.95 2.77
C THR A 456 -2.80 30.58 3.10
N SER A 457 -3.78 30.44 2.20
CA SER A 457 -5.13 30.95 2.40
C SER A 457 -5.87 30.20 3.52
N ALA A 458 -5.75 28.87 3.57
CA ALA A 458 -6.31 28.06 4.65
C ALA A 458 -5.75 28.48 6.02
N LEU A 459 -4.42 28.59 6.12
CA LEU A 459 -3.73 28.95 7.35
C LEU A 459 -4.05 30.37 7.82
N ALA A 460 -4.23 31.32 6.89
CA ALA A 460 -4.68 32.67 7.20
C ALA A 460 -6.12 32.67 7.76
N ALA A 461 -7.01 31.83 7.21
CA ALA A 461 -8.38 31.72 7.69
C ALA A 461 -8.48 31.11 9.10
N PHE A 462 -7.64 30.12 9.44
CA PHE A 462 -7.52 29.64 10.82
C PHE A 462 -7.02 30.73 11.78
N ALA A 463 -5.97 31.45 11.39
CA ALA A 463 -5.40 32.51 12.21
C ALA A 463 -6.39 33.65 12.49
N ALA A 464 -7.21 34.02 11.49
CA ALA A 464 -8.19 35.11 11.59
C ALA A 464 -9.24 34.90 12.69
N VAL A 465 -9.53 33.64 13.07
CA VAL A 465 -10.49 33.31 14.13
C VAL A 465 -9.81 32.87 15.44
N GLY A 466 -8.48 33.00 15.52
CA GLY A 466 -7.68 32.65 16.69
C GLY A 466 -7.67 31.15 16.98
N LEU A 467 -7.73 30.30 15.94
CA LEU A 467 -7.40 28.88 16.05
C LEU A 467 -5.88 28.69 15.95
N PRO A 468 -5.30 27.64 16.56
CA PRO A 468 -3.88 27.36 16.41
C PRO A 468 -3.54 27.09 14.94
N ARG A 469 -2.28 27.31 14.54
CA ARG A 469 -1.81 26.88 13.22
C ARG A 469 -1.78 25.34 13.17
N PRO A 470 -2.53 24.68 12.28
CA PRO A 470 -2.44 23.23 12.13
C PRO A 470 -1.03 22.82 11.69
N THR A 471 -0.52 21.73 12.27
CA THR A 471 0.80 21.15 11.96
C THR A 471 0.70 19.84 11.17
N LEU A 472 -0.51 19.31 11.04
CA LEU A 472 -0.85 18.11 10.29
C LEU A 472 -1.84 18.45 9.18
N TRP A 473 -1.81 17.64 8.13
CA TRP A 473 -2.60 17.83 6.92
C TRP A 473 -3.31 16.54 6.50
N THR A 474 -4.48 16.69 5.91
CA THR A 474 -5.13 15.64 5.11
C THR A 474 -5.58 16.25 3.80
N THR A 475 -5.07 15.72 2.69
CA THR A 475 -5.44 16.19 1.35
C THR A 475 -6.91 15.83 1.07
N PRO A 476 -7.75 16.78 0.65
CA PRO A 476 -9.12 16.50 0.20
C PRO A 476 -9.19 15.29 -0.73
N HIS A 477 -9.93 14.24 -0.33
CA HIS A 477 -10.05 12.97 -1.06
C HIS A 477 -8.73 12.29 -1.41
N TYR A 478 -7.69 12.55 -0.62
CA TYR A 478 -6.33 12.02 -0.73
C TYR A 478 -5.71 12.14 -2.14
N ALA A 479 -6.12 13.13 -2.94
CA ALA A 479 -5.59 13.29 -4.29
C ALA A 479 -5.03 14.69 -4.52
N ALA A 480 -3.73 14.71 -4.83
CA ALA A 480 -2.97 15.86 -5.30
C ALA A 480 -1.91 15.37 -6.28
N SER A 481 -1.32 16.29 -7.05
CA SER A 481 -0.15 15.99 -7.88
C SER A 481 1.11 15.78 -7.03
N ALA A 482 2.15 15.16 -7.59
CA ALA A 482 3.46 15.08 -6.93
C ALA A 482 4.06 16.47 -6.62
N THR A 483 3.72 17.49 -7.42
CA THR A 483 4.12 18.89 -7.20
C THR A 483 3.45 19.44 -5.94
N ASP A 484 2.15 19.21 -5.81
CA ASP A 484 1.33 19.74 -4.73
C ASP A 484 1.61 19.03 -3.40
N TYR A 485 1.84 17.72 -3.42
CA TYR A 485 2.31 16.99 -2.22
C TYR A 485 3.63 17.55 -1.66
N LYS A 486 4.55 17.99 -2.53
CA LYS A 486 5.80 18.65 -2.10
C LYS A 486 5.57 20.05 -1.55
N ALA A 487 4.58 20.78 -2.07
CA ALA A 487 4.20 22.08 -1.51
C ALA A 487 3.58 21.91 -0.11
N VAL A 488 2.71 20.90 0.07
CA VAL A 488 2.14 20.53 1.37
C VAL A 488 3.24 20.14 2.36
N SER A 489 4.19 19.29 1.97
CA SER A 489 5.25 18.82 2.87
C SER A 489 6.18 19.93 3.37
N ALA A 490 6.27 21.06 2.67
CA ALA A 490 7.01 22.24 3.12
C ALA A 490 6.31 23.01 4.25
N ASN A 491 5.01 22.78 4.48
CA ASN A 491 4.19 23.57 5.42
C ASN A 491 3.72 22.78 6.65
N PHE A 492 3.66 21.45 6.54
CA PHE A 492 3.12 20.55 7.56
C PHE A 492 4.15 19.49 7.94
N SER A 493 4.15 19.12 9.22
CA SER A 493 5.12 18.16 9.78
C SER A 493 4.82 16.71 9.39
N ALA A 494 3.55 16.40 9.13
CA ALA A 494 3.11 15.10 8.67
C ALA A 494 1.74 15.18 7.99
N ARG A 495 1.39 14.14 7.24
CA ARG A 495 0.07 13.96 6.63
C ARG A 495 -0.59 12.70 7.19
N LEU A 496 -1.89 12.68 7.40
CA LEU A 496 -2.67 11.48 7.76
C LEU A 496 -3.67 11.21 6.65
N GLU A 497 -3.34 10.29 5.75
CA GLU A 497 -4.04 10.10 4.47
C GLU A 497 -3.54 8.87 3.70
N ARG A 498 -4.19 8.60 2.55
CA ARG A 498 -3.79 7.56 1.58
C ARG A 498 -3.27 8.18 0.28
N SER A 499 -2.01 8.59 0.27
CA SER A 499 -1.46 9.39 -0.84
C SER A 499 -1.31 8.64 -2.17
N LEU A 500 -1.24 9.42 -3.26
CA LEU A 500 -0.91 8.95 -4.60
C LEU A 500 0.59 9.15 -4.89
N TYR A 501 1.23 8.14 -5.49
CA TYR A 501 2.64 8.14 -5.85
C TYR A 501 2.82 7.92 -7.34
N PHE A 502 3.33 8.93 -8.04
CA PHE A 502 3.34 9.00 -9.51
C PHE A 502 4.64 8.49 -10.14
N SER A 503 4.52 7.82 -11.29
CA SER A 503 5.66 7.43 -12.12
C SER A 503 6.56 8.62 -12.45
N GLY A 504 7.87 8.39 -12.56
CA GLY A 504 8.88 9.43 -12.73
C GLY A 504 9.35 10.08 -11.43
N THR A 505 8.74 9.79 -10.28
CA THR A 505 9.20 10.34 -8.99
C THR A 505 10.62 9.89 -8.63
N LEU A 506 10.96 8.63 -8.91
CA LEU A 506 12.29 8.07 -8.66
C LEU A 506 13.21 8.26 -9.86
N SER A 507 12.69 8.03 -11.07
CA SER A 507 13.48 7.96 -12.30
C SER A 507 13.67 9.30 -13.01
N GLY A 508 12.85 10.30 -12.71
CA GLY A 508 12.71 11.54 -13.48
C GLY A 508 11.94 11.37 -14.80
N ASN A 509 11.53 10.15 -15.16
CA ASN A 509 10.86 9.83 -16.42
C ASN A 509 9.39 9.47 -16.16
N SER A 510 8.49 10.44 -16.25
CA SER A 510 7.06 10.19 -16.04
C SER A 510 6.45 9.41 -17.22
N ALA A 511 5.62 8.41 -16.90
CA ALA A 511 4.78 7.70 -17.87
C ALA A 511 3.41 8.39 -18.09
N GLY A 512 3.21 9.57 -17.48
CA GLY A 512 2.02 10.39 -17.61
C GLY A 512 1.39 10.72 -16.25
N PRO A 513 0.50 11.73 -16.21
CA PRO A 513 -0.04 12.28 -14.97
C PRO A 513 -0.93 11.30 -14.21
N ASN A 514 -1.52 10.30 -14.87
CA ASN A 514 -2.40 9.31 -14.23
C ASN A 514 -1.79 7.90 -14.18
N VAL A 515 -0.46 7.81 -14.19
CA VAL A 515 0.25 6.56 -13.91
C VAL A 515 0.83 6.66 -12.50
N PHE A 516 0.08 6.14 -11.54
CA PHE A 516 0.40 6.21 -10.12
C PHE A 516 -0.06 4.97 -9.36
N ILE A 517 0.45 4.81 -8.15
CA ILE A 517 -0.06 3.88 -7.14
C ILE A 517 -0.61 4.67 -5.96
N GLY A 518 -1.82 4.33 -5.51
CA GLY A 518 -2.34 4.80 -4.23
C GLY A 518 -1.90 3.85 -3.13
N GLN A 519 -1.50 4.36 -1.98
CA GLN A 519 -0.99 3.53 -0.89
C GLN A 519 -1.52 3.99 0.45
N PHE A 520 -2.01 3.04 1.24
CA PHE A 520 -2.25 3.19 2.68
C PHE A 520 -1.12 2.51 3.45
N PHE A 521 -0.90 2.93 4.69
CA PHE A 521 0.22 2.45 5.51
C PHE A 521 -0.26 1.86 6.83
N PRO A 522 0.33 0.74 7.29
CA PRO A 522 0.00 0.10 8.57
C PRO A 522 0.74 0.73 9.75
N TYR A 523 1.76 1.56 9.49
CA TYR A 523 2.60 2.26 10.45
C TYR A 523 3.08 3.59 9.87
N VAL A 524 3.65 4.45 10.73
CA VAL A 524 4.19 5.75 10.31
C VAL A 524 5.38 5.53 9.37
N VAL A 525 5.39 6.21 8.24
CA VAL A 525 6.47 6.14 7.24
C VAL A 525 7.07 7.50 6.95
N LYS A 526 8.30 7.53 6.41
CA LYS A 526 8.81 8.64 5.62
C LYS A 526 8.77 8.26 4.16
N ASP A 527 7.92 8.92 3.39
CA ASP A 527 7.67 8.56 1.99
C ASP A 527 8.74 9.08 1.01
N VAL A 528 8.60 8.73 -0.27
CA VAL A 528 9.45 9.20 -1.37
C VAL A 528 9.34 10.71 -1.66
N TYR A 529 8.36 11.40 -1.09
CA TYR A 529 8.28 12.87 -1.10
C TYR A 529 9.04 13.50 0.08
N GLY A 530 9.59 12.67 0.98
CA GLY A 530 10.33 13.09 2.17
C GLY A 530 9.43 13.46 3.34
N THR A 531 8.13 13.21 3.25
CA THR A 531 7.12 13.61 4.24
C THR A 531 6.87 12.48 5.22
N LYS A 532 6.66 12.80 6.51
CA LYS A 532 6.10 11.84 7.46
C LYS A 532 4.63 11.58 7.10
N VAL A 533 4.23 10.33 6.92
CA VAL A 533 2.84 9.95 6.67
C VAL A 533 2.37 9.03 7.80
N LEU A 534 1.27 9.42 8.43
CA LEU A 534 0.58 8.70 9.49
C LEU A 534 -0.37 7.68 8.86
N PRO A 535 -0.58 6.50 9.49
CA PRO A 535 -1.48 5.46 8.99
C PRO A 535 -2.90 5.94 8.74
N GLU A 536 -3.53 5.39 7.69
CA GLU A 536 -4.95 5.48 7.37
C GLU A 536 -5.41 4.15 6.77
N ASN A 537 -5.50 3.09 7.58
CA ASN A 537 -5.45 1.71 7.09
C ASN A 537 -6.66 0.84 7.43
N ILE A 538 -7.73 1.39 8.01
CA ILE A 538 -8.99 0.64 8.20
C ILE A 538 -10.25 1.37 7.68
N GLY A 539 -10.07 2.55 7.06
CA GLY A 539 -11.11 3.29 6.32
C GLY A 539 -12.05 4.09 7.22
N ASN A 540 -13.34 4.13 6.92
CA ASN A 540 -14.32 4.90 7.68
C ASN A 540 -15.72 4.27 7.67
N TYR A 541 -16.57 4.76 8.56
CA TYR A 541 -17.99 4.38 8.61
C TYR A 541 -18.75 5.07 7.47
N GLU A 542 -19.36 4.26 6.61
CA GLU A 542 -20.17 4.66 5.46
C GLU A 542 -21.39 3.73 5.40
N PRO A 543 -22.54 4.09 5.99
CA PRO A 543 -23.67 3.17 6.10
C PRO A 543 -24.35 2.84 4.77
N ASP A 544 -24.10 3.64 3.74
CA ASP A 544 -24.71 3.51 2.43
C ASP A 544 -23.67 3.12 1.39
N ALA A 545 -24.10 2.32 0.41
CA ALA A 545 -23.27 2.00 -0.74
C ALA A 545 -23.22 3.19 -1.72
N TYR A 546 -22.04 3.50 -2.25
CA TYR A 546 -21.85 4.64 -3.14
C TYR A 546 -20.72 4.40 -4.16
N ASN A 547 -20.88 4.83 -5.41
CA ASN A 547 -19.89 4.67 -6.49
C ASN A 547 -19.30 3.25 -6.64
N ASN A 548 -20.14 2.21 -6.52
CA ASN A 548 -19.77 0.78 -6.47
C ASN A 548 -18.99 0.31 -5.22
N HIS A 549 -18.83 1.16 -4.20
CA HIS A 549 -18.30 0.76 -2.90
C HIS A 549 -19.43 0.26 -2.00
N PRO A 550 -19.26 -0.89 -1.33
CA PRO A 550 -20.26 -1.37 -0.37
C PRO A 550 -20.29 -0.48 0.87
N ALA A 551 -21.41 -0.52 1.58
CA ALA A 551 -21.49 0.05 2.92
C ALA A 551 -20.38 -0.52 3.83
N ARG A 552 -19.83 0.34 4.69
CA ARG A 552 -18.83 0.03 5.71
C ARG A 552 -19.42 0.33 7.08
N LEU A 553 -19.70 -0.73 7.84
CA LEU A 553 -20.25 -0.65 9.19
C LEU A 553 -19.13 -0.83 10.22
N PRO A 554 -19.38 -0.58 11.53
CA PRO A 554 -18.38 -0.77 12.57
C PRO A 554 -17.70 -2.16 12.53
N ALA A 555 -18.46 -3.21 12.22
CA ALA A 555 -17.95 -4.57 12.12
C ALA A 555 -16.87 -4.73 11.03
N ASP A 556 -16.98 -4.01 9.91
CA ASP A 556 -16.01 -4.08 8.81
C ASP A 556 -14.68 -3.40 9.18
N LEU A 557 -14.76 -2.27 9.89
CA LEU A 557 -13.59 -1.56 10.44
C LEU A 557 -12.89 -2.42 11.50
N ILE A 558 -13.66 -3.05 12.39
CA ILE A 558 -13.13 -3.95 13.42
C ILE A 558 -12.49 -5.20 12.78
N ALA A 559 -13.08 -5.75 11.71
CA ALA A 559 -12.49 -6.87 10.97
C ALA A 559 -11.15 -6.48 10.31
N SER A 560 -11.08 -5.27 9.72
CA SER A 560 -9.84 -4.73 9.16
C SER A 560 -8.79 -4.50 10.25
N ALA A 561 -9.17 -3.95 11.39
CA ALA A 561 -8.29 -3.81 12.56
C ALA A 561 -7.77 -5.17 13.03
N LYS A 562 -8.63 -6.19 13.11
CA LYS A 562 -8.21 -7.55 13.48
C LYS A 562 -7.17 -8.13 12.52
N ALA A 563 -7.33 -7.94 11.21
CA ALA A 563 -6.35 -8.38 10.22
C ALA A 563 -5.00 -7.67 10.41
N ASN A 564 -5.01 -6.38 10.73
CA ASN A 564 -3.81 -5.57 10.94
C ASN A 564 -3.04 -5.91 12.23
N LEU A 565 -3.59 -6.73 13.14
CA LEU A 565 -2.84 -7.29 14.29
C LEU A 565 -1.63 -8.13 13.84
N ALA A 566 -1.56 -8.56 12.57
CA ALA A 566 -0.40 -9.27 12.07
C ALA A 566 0.86 -8.39 11.97
N VAL A 567 0.71 -7.06 11.87
CA VAL A 567 1.82 -6.10 11.77
C VAL A 567 2.28 -5.72 13.17
N ARG A 568 3.53 -6.04 13.52
CA ARG A 568 4.04 -5.93 14.89
C ARG A 568 4.05 -4.51 15.45
N ASP A 569 4.23 -3.48 14.62
CA ASP A 569 4.08 -2.08 15.01
C ASP A 569 2.86 -1.43 14.33
N GLY A 570 1.79 -2.23 14.22
CA GLY A 570 0.62 -1.93 13.41
C GLY A 570 -0.34 -0.92 14.03
N PHE A 571 -1.10 -0.28 13.14
CA PHE A 571 -2.16 0.64 13.49
C PHE A 571 -3.56 0.14 13.12
N ALA A 572 -4.56 0.68 13.80
CA ALA A 572 -5.94 0.75 13.33
C ALA A 572 -6.32 2.23 13.23
N SER A 573 -6.13 2.84 12.05
CA SER A 573 -6.50 4.24 11.79
C SER A 573 -7.73 4.38 10.91
N PHE A 574 -8.71 5.14 11.41
CA PHE A 574 -9.96 5.44 10.72
C PHE A 574 -10.38 6.91 10.90
N PHE A 575 -11.31 7.31 10.05
CA PHE A 575 -12.02 8.57 10.19
C PHE A 575 -13.53 8.40 10.34
N TYR A 576 -14.19 9.47 10.81
CA TYR A 576 -15.62 9.48 11.07
C TYR A 576 -16.22 10.87 10.79
N HIS A 577 -17.34 10.95 10.09
CA HIS A 577 -17.99 12.22 9.82
C HIS A 577 -18.91 12.65 10.98
N PRO A 578 -18.81 13.89 11.48
CA PRO A 578 -19.60 14.36 12.61
C PRO A 578 -21.12 14.37 12.43
N TYR A 579 -21.59 14.44 11.18
CA TYR A 579 -23.02 14.43 10.87
C TYR A 579 -23.66 13.04 11.03
N TYR A 580 -22.86 11.98 11.20
CA TYR A 580 -23.41 10.67 11.54
C TYR A 580 -23.75 10.55 13.04
N PRO A 581 -24.74 9.70 13.40
CA PRO A 581 -25.06 9.45 14.80
C PRO A 581 -23.83 9.01 15.60
N THR A 582 -23.74 9.36 16.89
CA THR A 582 -22.57 8.99 17.69
C THR A 582 -22.45 7.47 17.93
N GLN A 583 -23.53 6.69 17.88
CA GLN A 583 -23.50 5.28 18.30
C GLN A 583 -22.54 4.39 17.48
N PRO A 584 -22.53 4.41 16.13
CA PRO A 584 -21.56 3.63 15.35
C PRO A 584 -20.10 3.98 15.64
N LEU A 585 -19.79 5.25 15.97
CA LEU A 585 -18.47 5.66 16.43
C LEU A 585 -18.10 4.96 17.73
N LYS A 586 -19.04 4.86 18.69
CA LYS A 586 -18.82 4.13 19.96
C LYS A 586 -18.55 2.66 19.70
N ASP A 587 -19.39 2.02 18.89
CA ASP A 587 -19.27 0.59 18.57
C ASP A 587 -17.92 0.27 17.91
N THR A 588 -17.46 1.14 17.00
CA THR A 588 -16.14 1.03 16.35
C THR A 588 -15.00 1.16 17.37
N ILE A 589 -15.03 2.18 18.24
CA ILE A 589 -14.01 2.40 19.26
C ILE A 589 -13.94 1.22 20.24
N ASP A 590 -15.10 0.76 20.73
CA ASP A 590 -15.19 -0.33 21.70
C ASP A 590 -14.65 -1.63 21.09
N GLY A 591 -14.98 -1.93 19.83
CA GLY A 591 -14.44 -3.08 19.10
C GLY A 591 -12.92 -3.02 18.89
N ILE A 592 -12.38 -1.85 18.52
CA ILE A 592 -10.93 -1.65 18.37
C ILE A 592 -10.21 -1.83 19.72
N LYS A 593 -10.75 -1.26 20.81
CA LYS A 593 -10.21 -1.46 22.16
C LYS A 593 -10.26 -2.93 22.59
N ALA A 594 -11.35 -3.63 22.27
CA ALA A 594 -11.49 -5.06 22.60
C ALA A 594 -10.46 -5.95 21.90
N LEU A 595 -9.93 -5.53 20.74
CA LEU A 595 -8.81 -6.19 20.06
C LEU A 595 -7.44 -5.91 20.70
N GLY A 596 -7.36 -5.01 21.69
CA GLY A 596 -6.12 -4.67 22.41
C GLY A 596 -5.39 -3.43 21.88
N TYR A 597 -5.97 -2.69 20.94
CA TYR A 597 -5.36 -1.46 20.44
C TYR A 597 -5.41 -0.33 21.48
N THR A 598 -4.34 0.48 21.49
CA THR A 598 -4.28 1.70 22.30
C THR A 598 -4.43 2.94 21.43
N PHE A 599 -5.48 3.74 21.65
CA PHE A 599 -5.64 5.02 20.97
C PHE A 599 -4.54 6.01 21.37
N VAL A 600 -3.90 6.64 20.38
CA VAL A 600 -2.82 7.63 20.60
C VAL A 600 -3.15 8.95 19.91
N SER A 601 -2.53 10.05 20.37
CA SER A 601 -2.68 11.34 19.71
C SER A 601 -1.94 11.33 18.36
N PRO A 602 -2.53 11.88 17.27
CA PRO A 602 -1.80 12.08 16.02
C PRO A 602 -0.49 12.88 16.18
N THR A 603 -0.43 13.82 17.13
CA THR A 603 0.78 14.63 17.40
C THR A 603 1.87 13.91 18.19
N SER A 604 1.59 12.71 18.71
CA SER A 604 2.59 11.92 19.46
C SER A 604 3.52 11.10 18.56
N LEU A 605 3.35 11.19 17.24
CA LEU A 605 3.93 10.29 16.24
C LEU A 605 4.99 10.95 15.35
#